data_AF-A0A2V9WXD9-F1
#
_entry.id   AF-A0A2V9WXD9-F1
#
_cell.length_a   1.000
_cell.length_b   1.000
_cell.length_c   1.000
_cell.angle_alpha   90.00
_cell.angle_beta   90.00
_cell.angle_gamma   90.00
#
_symmetry.space_group_name_H-M   'P 1'
#
loop_
_entity.id
_entity.type
_entity.pdbx_description
1 polymer ?
#
loop_
_entity_poly.entity_id
_entity_poly.type
_entity_poly.pdbx_seq_one_letter_code
_entity_poly.pdbx_strand_id
1 'polypeptide(L)'
;MKFRALQENLRKQLWERIEEGDLTGLRLAEQTGFKQAHISNFLNRKRGLSLEGMDKVLNVQHLSVLDLLDPSEINKRASIVPPGEDEFDNVLLARSHLS
;
A
#
# COMPACT_ATOMS: atom_id res chain seq x y z
N MET A 1 3.48 0.60 -10.18
CA MET A 1 4.10 1.65 -9.36
C MET A 1 5.60 1.42 -9.08
N LYS A 2 6.42 2.48 -8.97
CA LYS A 2 7.85 2.42 -8.54
C LYS A 2 7.99 2.95 -7.10
N PHE A 3 9.06 2.62 -6.38
CA PHE A 3 9.30 3.05 -4.98
C PHE A 3 9.17 4.57 -4.74
N ARG A 4 9.67 5.40 -5.66
CA ARG A 4 9.52 6.86 -5.55
C ARG A 4 8.05 7.30 -5.54
N ALA A 5 7.21 6.66 -6.34
CA ALA A 5 5.77 6.93 -6.36
C ALA A 5 5.08 6.42 -5.09
N LEU A 6 5.49 5.27 -4.54
CA LEU A 6 4.98 4.77 -3.26
C LEU A 6 5.28 5.76 -2.10
N GLN A 7 6.52 6.27 -2.02
CA GLN A 7 6.87 7.29 -1.03
C GLN A 7 6.04 8.56 -1.18
N GLU A 8 5.73 8.90 -2.43
CA GLU A 8 4.95 10.08 -2.73
C GLU A 8 3.48 9.94 -2.32
N ASN A 9 2.87 8.80 -2.62
CA ASN A 9 1.51 8.49 -2.20
C ASN A 9 1.41 8.40 -0.67
N LEU A 10 2.44 7.86 -0.01
CA LEU A 10 2.53 7.88 1.45
C LEU A 10 2.59 9.30 2.01
N ARG A 11 3.42 10.20 1.44
CA ARG A 11 3.44 11.61 1.86
C ARG A 11 2.07 12.26 1.72
N LYS A 12 1.39 12.03 0.60
CA LYS A 12 0.07 12.61 0.33
C LYS A 12 -0.94 12.19 1.40
N GLN A 13 -1.04 10.89 1.69
CA GLN A 13 -1.93 10.40 2.74
C GLN A 13 -1.60 10.98 4.12
N LEU A 14 -0.31 11.11 4.46
CA LEU A 14 0.08 11.69 5.74
C LEU A 14 -0.28 13.18 5.83
N TRP A 15 -0.10 13.93 4.74
CA TRP A 15 -0.48 15.35 4.69
C TRP A 15 -1.98 15.55 4.79
N GLU A 16 -2.78 14.75 4.10
CA GLU A 16 -4.25 14.78 4.18
C GLU A 16 -4.73 14.66 5.63
N ARG A 17 -4.24 13.65 6.37
CA ARG A 17 -4.55 13.48 7.80
C ARG A 17 -4.02 14.60 8.70
N ILE A 18 -2.92 15.25 8.32
CA ILE A 18 -2.39 16.41 9.05
C ILE A 18 -3.28 17.63 8.81
N GLU A 19 -3.73 17.86 7.57
CA GLU A 19 -4.64 18.95 7.20
C GLU A 19 -6.02 18.78 7.85
N GLU A 20 -6.49 17.55 8.01
CA GLU A 20 -7.72 17.20 8.73
C GLU A 20 -7.58 17.31 10.27
N GLY A 21 -6.35 17.38 10.78
CA GLY A 21 -6.07 17.50 12.22
C GLY A 21 -5.97 16.18 12.99
N ASP A 22 -6.11 15.04 12.31
CA ASP A 22 -6.04 13.70 12.90
C ASP A 22 -4.61 13.28 13.27
N LEU A 23 -3.63 13.88 12.60
CA LEU A 23 -2.20 13.60 12.77
C LEU A 23 -1.39 14.88 12.92
N THR A 24 -0.29 14.82 13.67
CA THR A 24 0.75 15.86 13.65
C THR A 24 2.09 15.25 13.31
N GLY A 25 2.99 16.03 12.69
CA GLY A 25 4.35 15.56 12.41
C GLY A 25 5.14 15.16 13.66
N LEU A 26 4.82 15.76 14.82
CA LEU A 26 5.40 15.38 16.11
C LEU A 26 4.88 14.01 16.57
N ARG A 27 3.56 13.81 16.57
CA ARG A 27 2.94 12.53 16.93
C ARG A 27 3.44 11.39 16.03
N LEU A 28 3.56 11.65 14.73
CA LEU A 28 4.13 10.67 13.80
C LEU A 28 5.58 10.31 14.14
N ALA A 29 6.40 11.29 14.53
CA ALA A 29 7.77 11.06 14.94
C ALA A 29 7.85 10.20 16.22
N GLU A 30 7.03 10.51 17.22
CA GLU A 30 6.93 9.73 18.46
C GLU A 30 6.51 8.29 18.20
N GLN A 31 5.44 8.08 17.42
CA GLN A 31 4.93 6.74 17.12
C GLN A 31 5.95 5.89 16.36
N THR A 32 6.66 6.48 15.40
CA THR A 32 7.69 5.78 14.61
C THR A 32 9.03 5.61 15.33
N GLY A 33 9.22 6.29 16.47
CA GLY A 33 10.53 6.39 17.12
C GLY A 33 11.55 7.23 16.34
N PHE A 34 11.10 8.04 15.37
CA PHE A 34 11.97 8.94 14.63
C PHE A 34 12.17 10.27 15.35
N LYS A 35 13.30 10.92 15.04
CA LYS A 35 13.46 12.34 15.35
C LYS A 35 12.48 13.15 14.52
N GLN A 36 11.87 14.19 15.09
CA GLN A 36 10.96 15.09 14.37
C GLN A 36 11.58 15.66 13.07
N ALA A 37 12.87 15.97 13.09
CA ALA A 37 13.60 16.44 11.90
C ALA A 37 13.58 15.41 10.75
N HIS A 38 13.56 14.11 11.05
CA HIS A 38 13.50 13.06 10.03
C HIS A 38 12.12 13.01 9.37
N ILE A 39 11.04 13.03 10.18
CA ILE A 39 9.67 13.12 9.67
C ILE A 39 9.46 14.41 8.89
N SER A 40 9.90 15.55 9.41
CA SER A 40 9.78 16.85 8.71
C SER A 40 10.51 16.84 7.37
N ASN A 41 11.72 16.27 7.29
CA ASN A 41 12.45 16.14 6.03
C ASN A 41 11.70 15.26 5.03
N PHE A 42 11.06 14.17 5.50
CA PHE A 42 10.29 13.30 4.64
C PHE A 42 9.03 13.99 4.12
N LEU A 43 8.19 14.54 5.00
CA LEU A 43 6.94 15.21 4.65
C LEU A 43 7.17 16.39 3.69
N ASN A 44 8.25 17.14 3.87
CA ASN A 44 8.61 18.29 3.03
C ASN A 44 9.48 17.92 1.81
N ARG A 45 9.54 16.64 1.42
CA ARG A 45 10.28 16.15 0.23
C ARG A 45 11.78 16.47 0.21
N LYS A 46 12.37 16.86 1.33
CA LYS A 46 13.82 17.13 1.45
C LYS A 46 14.62 15.83 1.37
N ARG A 47 14.06 14.73 1.89
CA ARG A 47 14.63 13.37 1.83
C ARG A 47 13.52 12.32 1.66
N GLY A 48 13.89 11.16 1.13
CA GLY A 48 13.05 9.97 1.17
C GLY A 48 13.23 9.20 2.48
N LEU A 49 12.38 8.20 2.70
CA LEU A 49 12.60 7.19 3.74
C LEU A 49 13.35 5.99 3.17
N SER A 50 14.08 5.27 4.03
CA SER A 50 14.53 3.90 3.72
C SER A 50 13.32 2.96 3.67
N LEU A 51 13.51 1.74 3.15
CA LEU A 51 12.45 0.72 3.14
C LEU A 51 11.93 0.42 4.56
N GLU A 52 12.84 0.12 5.48
CA GLU A 52 12.51 -0.09 6.90
C GLU A 52 11.80 1.13 7.51
N GLY A 53 12.17 2.34 7.09
CA GLY A 53 11.52 3.54 7.59
C GLY A 53 10.11 3.73 7.04
N MET A 54 9.86 3.30 5.80
CA MET A 54 8.51 3.24 5.27
C MET A 54 7.67 2.21 6.01
N ASP A 55 8.21 1.02 6.29
CA ASP A 55 7.50 -0.03 7.03
C ASP A 55 7.08 0.44 8.43
N LYS A 56 7.96 1.16 9.14
CA LYS A 56 7.61 1.76 10.44
C LYS A 56 6.43 2.74 10.32
N VAL A 57 6.47 3.63 9.34
CA VAL A 57 5.41 4.62 9.11
C VAL A 57 4.09 3.94 8.76
N LEU A 58 4.12 2.99 7.82
CA LEU A 58 2.95 2.20 7.42
C LEU A 58 2.34 1.48 8.62
N ASN A 59 3.15 0.81 9.43
CA ASN A 59 2.70 0.06 10.59
C ASN A 59 1.98 0.96 11.62
N VAL A 60 2.58 2.10 11.99
CA VAL A 60 1.98 2.98 13.03
C VAL A 60 0.78 3.78 12.55
N GLN A 61 0.61 3.90 11.23
CA GLN A 61 -0.57 4.53 10.63
C GLN A 61 -1.63 3.50 10.22
N HIS A 62 -1.39 2.22 10.50
CA HIS A 62 -2.26 1.10 10.14
C HIS A 62 -2.56 1.07 8.63
N LEU A 63 -1.54 1.35 7.83
CA LEU A 63 -1.59 1.35 6.36
C LEU A 63 -0.83 0.16 5.79
N SER A 64 -1.34 -0.35 4.68
CA SER A 64 -0.66 -1.28 3.79
C SER A 64 -0.17 -0.56 2.53
N VAL A 65 0.68 -1.24 1.76
CA VAL A 65 1.09 -0.76 0.42
C VAL A 65 -0.10 -0.63 -0.54
N LEU A 66 -1.15 -1.43 -0.35
CA LEU A 66 -2.35 -1.39 -1.18
C LEU A 66 -3.17 -0.11 -0.97
N ASP A 67 -3.17 0.43 0.25
CA ASP A 67 -3.85 1.70 0.55
C ASP A 67 -3.19 2.89 -0.18
N LEU A 68 -1.90 2.74 -0.53
CA LEU A 68 -1.14 3.76 -1.24
C LEU A 68 -1.30 3.67 -2.77
N LEU A 69 -2.04 2.70 -3.29
CA LEU A 69 -2.24 2.50 -4.73
C LEU A 69 -3.54 3.15 -5.21
N ASP A 70 -3.52 3.65 -6.44
CA ASP A 70 -4.75 4.02 -7.14
C ASP A 70 -5.56 2.73 -7.43
N PRO A 71 -6.87 2.67 -7.09
CA PRO A 71 -7.70 1.51 -7.39
C PRO A 71 -7.67 1.09 -8.87
N SER A 72 -7.52 2.03 -9.80
CA SER A 72 -7.38 1.75 -11.23
C SER A 72 -6.07 1.02 -11.58
N GLU A 73 -4.99 1.25 -10.83
CA GLU A 73 -3.73 0.50 -10.96
C GLU A 73 -3.85 -0.94 -10.46
N ILE A 74 -4.70 -1.17 -9.44
CA ILE A 74 -4.99 -2.50 -8.91
C ILE A 74 -5.86 -3.25 -9.92
N ASN A 75 -6.95 -2.65 -10.38
CA ASN A 75 -7.90 -3.28 -11.31
C ASN A 75 -7.25 -3.72 -12.63
N LYS A 76 -6.32 -2.93 -13.18
CA LYS A 76 -5.55 -3.30 -14.39
C LYS A 76 -4.70 -4.57 -14.23
N ARG A 77 -4.34 -4.94 -13.00
CA ARG A 77 -3.51 -6.11 -12.69
C ARG A 77 -4.32 -7.25 -12.10
N ALA A 78 -5.44 -6.94 -11.46
CA ALA A 78 -6.38 -7.91 -10.88
C ALA A 78 -7.33 -8.53 -11.92
N SER A 79 -7.34 -8.04 -13.16
CA SER A 79 -8.02 -8.71 -14.27
C SER A 79 -7.36 -10.06 -14.57
N ILE A 80 -7.72 -11.04 -13.75
CA ILE A 80 -7.82 -12.44 -14.15
C ILE A 80 -8.78 -12.41 -15.35
N VAL A 81 -8.28 -12.82 -16.52
CA VAL A 81 -9.16 -13.13 -17.64
C VAL A 81 -10.11 -14.19 -17.10
N PRO A 82 -11.44 -13.95 -17.01
CA PRO A 82 -12.34 -15.05 -16.72
C PRO A 82 -12.04 -16.13 -17.77
N PRO A 83 -11.89 -17.41 -17.37
CA PRO A 83 -11.61 -18.48 -18.33
C PRO A 83 -12.57 -18.32 -19.51
N GLY A 84 -12.03 -18.34 -20.72
CA GLY A 84 -12.85 -18.29 -21.92
C GLY A 84 -13.87 -19.42 -21.86
N GLU A 85 -15.03 -19.25 -22.52
CA GLU A 85 -16.10 -20.27 -22.52
C GLU A 85 -15.58 -21.67 -22.92
N ASP A 86 -14.46 -21.73 -23.65
CA ASP A 86 -13.80 -22.96 -24.14
C ASP A 86 -12.75 -23.57 -23.20
N GLU A 87 -12.42 -22.96 -22.05
CA GLU A 87 -11.30 -23.42 -21.20
C GLU A 87 -11.70 -24.50 -20.17
N PHE A 88 -12.99 -24.80 -20.05
CA PHE A 88 -13.52 -25.84 -19.16
C PHE A 88 -13.60 -27.24 -19.80
N ASP A 89 -13.26 -27.40 -21.08
CA ASP A 89 -13.43 -28.65 -21.82
C ASP A 89 -12.52 -29.80 -21.36
N ASN A 90 -11.51 -29.53 -20.52
CA ASN A 90 -10.51 -30.53 -20.11
C ASN A 90 -10.53 -30.90 -18.62
N VAL A 91 -11.60 -30.61 -17.89
CA VAL A 91 -11.75 -31.19 -16.54
C VAL A 91 -12.31 -32.61 -16.67
N LEU A 92 -11.42 -33.61 -16.59
CA LEU A 92 -11.82 -35.00 -16.39
C LEU A 92 -12.67 -35.09 -15.11
N LEU A 93 -13.99 -35.25 -15.29
CA LEU A 93 -14.89 -35.66 -14.23
C LEU A 93 -14.43 -37.04 -13.75
N ALA A 94 -13.62 -37.06 -12.69
CA ALA A 94 -13.33 -38.27 -11.95
C ALA A 94 -14.65 -38.75 -11.35
N ARG A 95 -15.31 -39.68 -12.06
CA ARG A 95 -16.50 -40.37 -11.55
C ARG A 95 -16.11 -41.04 -10.24
N SER A 96 -16.54 -40.48 -9.12
CA SER A 96 -16.59 -41.18 -7.85
C SER A 96 -17.54 -42.36 -8.02
N HIS A 97 -16.97 -43.55 -8.23
CA HIS A 97 -17.70 -44.80 -8.05
C HIS A 97 -18.05 -44.90 -6.57
N LEU A 98 -19.31 -44.62 -6.23
CA LEU A 98 -19.93 -45.11 -5.01
C LEU A 98 -20.74 -46.34 -5.38
N SER A 99 -20.20 -47.52 -5.05
CA SER A 99 -20.95 -48.73 -4.76
C SER A 99 -20.22 -49.53 -3.70
#